data_AF-A0A3P7IE62-F1
#
_entry.id   AF-A0A3P7IE62-F1
#
_cell.length_a   1.000
_cell.length_b   1.000
_cell.length_c   1.000
_cell.angle_alpha   90.00
_cell.angle_beta   90.00
_cell.angle_gamma   90.00
#
_symmetry.space_group_name_H-M   'P 1'
#
loop_
_entity.id
_entity.type
_entity.pdbx_description
1 polymer ?
#
loop_
_entity_poly.entity_id
_entity_poly.type
_entity_poly.pdbx_seq_one_letter_code
_entity_poly.pdbx_strand_id
1 'polypeptide(L)'
;MDTTMISTSNNLSRQRFSEFEALEGGIAPIVAVVCYLALLFTGVHNLDASIGVYAPDTESYKTFALLFDKIIEDYHGFGPSEKQPPVDLGEGKIHEFPPLDPKGKYIKSTRIRCGRALTGYPFNPCLTELNNPNQIIRGYILNAGILAVQKNYLEMERKLKQAFESFTDDDLKGKYYALDGMTKLTQDQLIADHFLFKEGDRHLQAANACRFWPKKAEPSVGDA
;
A
#
# COMPACT_ATOMS: atom_id res chain seq x y z
N MET A 1 7.60 18.68 22.09
CA MET A 1 7.24 18.95 20.69
C MET A 1 5.81 18.51 20.55
N ASP A 2 4.89 19.47 20.49
CA ASP A 2 3.46 19.21 20.30
C ASP A 2 3.26 18.57 18.93
N THR A 3 2.92 17.28 18.91
CA THR A 3 2.37 16.61 17.74
C THR A 3 0.94 17.10 17.58
N THR A 4 0.76 18.27 16.98
CA THR A 4 -0.52 18.66 16.39
C THR A 4 -0.86 17.54 15.41
N MET A 5 -1.85 16.70 15.78
CA MET A 5 -2.14 15.46 15.07
C MET A 5 -2.39 15.75 13.59
N ILE A 6 -1.62 15.17 12.68
CA ILE A 6 -1.80 15.30 11.22
C ILE A 6 -2.94 14.37 10.76
N SER A 7 -3.92 14.16 11.64
CA SER A 7 -4.97 13.16 11.50
C SER A 7 -6.08 13.66 10.59
N THR A 8 -6.80 12.72 9.97
CA THR A 8 -8.03 12.99 9.20
C THR A 8 -8.97 13.96 9.93
N SER A 9 -9.06 13.87 11.25
CA SER A 9 -9.91 14.74 12.07
C SER A 9 -9.55 16.23 11.98
N ASN A 10 -8.27 16.55 11.76
CA ASN A 10 -7.81 17.94 11.70
C ASN A 10 -7.90 18.52 10.28
N ASN A 11 -7.91 17.63 9.26
CA ASN A 11 -7.89 18.03 7.86
C ASN A 11 -9.21 17.81 7.12
N LEU A 12 -10.19 17.13 7.72
CA LEU A 12 -11.53 16.97 7.17
C LEU A 12 -12.50 18.00 7.77
N SER A 13 -12.48 19.23 7.24
CA SER A 13 -13.45 20.25 7.63
C SER A 13 -14.84 19.95 7.05
N ARG A 14 -15.91 20.49 7.66
CA ARG A 14 -17.28 20.37 7.11
C ARG A 14 -17.37 20.87 5.67
N GLN A 15 -16.66 21.95 5.33
CA GLN A 15 -16.63 22.48 3.98
C GLN A 15 -16.00 21.47 3.01
N ARG A 16 -14.84 20.90 3.34
CA ARG A 16 -14.18 19.88 2.51
C ARG A 16 -15.06 18.65 2.36
N PHE A 17 -15.69 18.20 3.45
CA PHE A 17 -16.63 17.09 3.43
C PHE A 17 -17.82 17.37 2.50
N SER A 18 -18.44 18.54 2.58
CA SER A 18 -19.56 18.92 1.70
C SER A 18 -19.15 19.13 0.24
N GLU A 19 -17.93 19.61 -0.04
CA GLU A 19 -17.38 19.67 -1.39
C GLU A 19 -17.17 18.26 -1.98
N PHE A 20 -16.81 17.27 -1.13
CA PHE A 20 -16.77 15.87 -1.54
C PHE A 20 -18.15 15.27 -1.77
N GLU A 21 -19.13 15.52 -0.90
CA GLU A 21 -20.53 15.12 -1.11
C GLU A 21 -21.12 15.73 -2.40
N ALA A 22 -20.71 16.95 -2.76
CA ALA A 22 -21.16 17.59 -4.00
C ALA A 22 -20.64 16.91 -5.28
N LEU A 23 -19.47 16.24 -5.22
CA LEU A 23 -18.97 15.40 -6.32
C LEU A 23 -19.85 14.16 -6.55
N GLU A 24 -20.67 13.76 -5.57
CA GLU A 24 -21.61 12.64 -5.68
C GLU A 24 -22.84 12.98 -6.56
N GLY A 25 -23.15 14.28 -6.73
CA GLY A 25 -24.33 14.75 -7.47
C GLY A 25 -24.24 14.65 -9.00
N GLY A 26 -23.08 14.31 -9.56
CA GLY A 26 -22.84 14.31 -11.00
C GLY A 26 -22.19 13.03 -11.52
N ILE A 27 -22.95 11.92 -11.62
CA ILE A 27 -22.55 10.64 -12.27
C ILE A 27 -21.05 10.27 -12.09
N ALA A 28 -20.47 10.55 -10.93
CA ALA A 28 -19.26 9.88 -10.49
C ALA A 28 -19.75 8.51 -10.01
N PRO A 29 -19.42 7.41 -10.70
CA PRO A 29 -20.06 6.12 -10.48
C PRO A 29 -19.82 5.69 -9.04
N ILE A 30 -20.72 4.87 -8.48
CA ILE A 30 -20.67 4.20 -7.16
C ILE A 30 -19.25 3.79 -6.70
N VAL A 31 -18.34 3.52 -7.63
CA VAL A 31 -16.89 3.32 -7.41
C VAL A 31 -16.21 4.49 -6.68
N ALA A 32 -16.48 5.74 -7.05
CA ALA A 32 -15.93 6.92 -6.37
C ALA A 32 -16.39 7.00 -4.91
N VAL A 33 -17.64 6.64 -4.62
CA VAL A 33 -18.21 6.56 -3.27
C VAL A 33 -17.56 5.43 -2.46
N VAL A 34 -17.38 4.25 -3.06
CA VAL A 34 -16.69 3.12 -2.40
C VAL A 34 -15.21 3.42 -2.13
N CYS A 35 -14.53 4.10 -3.06
CA CYS A 35 -13.15 4.56 -2.90
C CYS A 35 -13.04 5.68 -1.85
N TYR A 36 -13.95 6.65 -1.85
CA TYR A 36 -14.03 7.74 -0.87
C TYR A 36 -14.27 7.23 0.55
N LEU A 37 -15.16 6.25 0.70
CA LEU A 37 -15.37 5.59 1.97
C LEU A 37 -14.10 4.82 2.40
N ALA A 38 -13.46 4.07 1.50
CA ALA A 38 -12.20 3.37 1.79
C ALA A 38 -11.05 4.31 2.22
N LEU A 39 -11.00 5.52 1.66
CA LEU A 39 -10.02 6.57 1.97
C LEU A 39 -10.09 7.03 3.43
N LEU A 40 -11.30 7.20 3.97
CA LEU A 40 -11.52 7.75 5.31
C LEU A 40 -11.71 6.68 6.39
N PHE A 41 -12.06 5.44 6.00
CA PHE A 41 -12.41 4.40 6.96
C PHE A 41 -11.32 4.12 7.98
N THR A 42 -10.03 4.24 7.63
CA THR A 42 -8.97 3.97 8.60
C THR A 42 -8.97 4.97 9.75
N GLY A 43 -8.98 6.28 9.45
CA GLY A 43 -8.94 7.34 10.47
C GLY A 43 -10.24 7.44 11.27
N VAL A 44 -11.37 7.04 10.68
CA VAL A 44 -12.66 6.97 11.38
C VAL A 44 -12.72 5.74 12.30
N HIS A 45 -12.23 4.60 11.85
CA HIS A 45 -12.33 3.33 12.58
C HIS A 45 -11.20 3.12 13.60
N ASN A 46 -10.04 3.76 13.36
CA ASN A 46 -8.89 3.79 14.25
C ASN A 46 -8.57 5.26 14.57
N LEU A 47 -9.27 5.81 15.57
CA LEU A 47 -9.16 7.24 15.95
C LEU A 47 -7.76 7.66 16.42
N ASP A 48 -6.92 6.70 16.78
CA ASP A 48 -5.53 6.90 17.17
C ASP A 48 -4.54 6.80 15.99
N ALA A 49 -5.05 6.67 14.75
CA ALA A 49 -4.23 6.77 13.56
C ALA A 49 -3.63 8.18 13.41
N SER A 50 -2.32 8.27 13.24
CA SER A 50 -1.60 9.55 13.11
C SER A 50 -1.98 10.32 11.85
N ILE A 51 -2.28 9.62 10.75
CA ILE A 51 -2.69 10.19 9.46
C ILE A 51 -4.14 9.78 9.16
N GLY A 52 -4.40 8.48 9.04
CA GLY A 52 -5.76 7.95 8.92
C GLY A 52 -6.36 7.90 7.50
N VAL A 53 -5.56 8.14 6.45
CA VAL A 53 -6.00 8.01 5.05
C VAL A 53 -5.08 7.12 4.23
N TYR A 54 -5.64 6.43 3.24
CA TYR A 54 -4.89 5.62 2.27
C TYR A 54 -5.43 5.83 0.85
N ALA A 55 -4.54 6.14 -0.10
CA ALA A 55 -4.92 6.21 -1.51
C ALA A 55 -5.25 4.80 -2.06
N PRO A 56 -6.44 4.59 -2.66
CA PRO A 56 -6.79 3.33 -3.30
C PRO A 56 -6.12 3.14 -4.68
N ASP A 57 -5.84 4.23 -5.39
CA ASP A 57 -5.13 4.25 -6.67
C ASP A 57 -4.35 5.57 -6.85
N THR A 58 -3.67 5.73 -7.99
CA THR A 58 -2.88 6.94 -8.29
C THR A 58 -3.75 8.17 -8.56
N GLU A 59 -4.93 7.99 -9.16
CA GLU A 59 -5.81 9.11 -9.51
C GLU A 59 -6.46 9.73 -8.26
N SER A 60 -6.59 8.97 -7.18
CA SER A 60 -7.07 9.42 -5.88
C SER A 60 -6.31 10.63 -5.33
N TYR A 61 -5.00 10.73 -5.58
CA TYR A 61 -4.22 11.90 -5.17
C TYR A 61 -4.68 13.19 -5.87
N LYS A 62 -5.18 13.10 -7.11
CA LYS A 62 -5.70 14.26 -7.85
C LYS A 62 -7.17 14.52 -7.52
N THR A 63 -7.99 13.47 -7.54
CA THR A 63 -9.43 13.57 -7.26
C THR A 63 -9.71 14.11 -5.87
N PHE A 64 -8.90 13.71 -4.89
CA PHE A 64 -9.01 14.15 -3.49
C PHE A 64 -7.85 15.06 -3.08
N ALA A 65 -7.30 15.84 -4.02
CA ALA A 65 -6.17 16.74 -3.80
C ALA A 65 -6.40 17.71 -2.62
N LEU A 66 -7.62 18.24 -2.47
CA LEU A 66 -7.98 19.13 -1.36
C LEU A 66 -7.75 18.52 0.04
N LEU A 67 -7.79 17.19 0.15
CA LEU A 67 -7.46 16.46 1.37
C LEU A 67 -5.99 16.03 1.38
N PHE A 68 -5.53 15.38 0.31
CA PHE A 68 -4.17 14.81 0.24
C PHE A 68 -3.09 15.88 0.26
N ASP A 69 -3.23 16.96 -0.49
CA ASP A 69 -2.23 18.03 -0.53
C ASP A 69 -2.01 18.62 0.86
N LYS A 70 -3.09 18.80 1.62
CA LYS A 70 -2.98 19.35 2.97
C LYS A 70 -2.29 18.38 3.93
N ILE A 71 -2.64 17.10 3.87
CA ILE A 71 -2.00 16.06 4.67
C ILE A 71 -0.53 15.89 4.31
N ILE A 72 -0.19 15.93 3.01
CA ILE A 72 1.18 15.84 2.50
C ILE A 72 1.99 17.06 2.95
N GLU A 73 1.43 18.27 2.84
CA GLU A 73 2.07 19.49 3.33
C GLU A 73 2.33 19.43 4.84
N ASP A 74 1.33 19.02 5.63
CA ASP A 74 1.47 18.94 7.09
C ASP A 74 2.49 17.86 7.52
N TYR A 75 2.54 16.72 6.83
CA TYR A 75 3.41 15.59 7.20
C TYR A 75 4.82 15.70 6.64
N HIS A 76 4.97 16.17 5.39
CA HIS A 76 6.25 16.23 4.69
C HIS A 76 6.83 17.64 4.59
N GLY A 77 6.08 18.69 4.95
CA GLY A 77 6.47 20.08 4.69
C GLY A 77 6.50 20.39 3.19
N PHE A 78 5.70 19.68 2.39
CA PHE A 78 5.75 19.69 0.93
C PHE A 78 4.43 20.17 0.34
N GLY A 79 4.41 21.40 -0.18
CA GLY A 79 3.23 22.06 -0.68
C GLY A 79 2.76 21.56 -2.06
N PRO A 80 1.53 21.89 -2.47
CA PRO A 80 0.92 21.39 -3.71
C PRO A 80 1.61 21.87 -4.99
N SER A 81 2.37 22.97 -4.93
CA SER A 81 3.14 23.49 -6.06
C SER A 81 4.56 22.91 -6.16
N GLU A 82 5.02 22.20 -5.14
CA GLU A 82 6.38 21.65 -5.10
C GLU A 82 6.46 20.35 -5.90
N LYS A 83 7.67 20.00 -6.36
CA LYS A 83 7.92 18.78 -7.13
C LYS A 83 9.02 17.96 -6.48
N GLN A 84 8.77 16.65 -6.35
CA GLN A 84 9.77 15.73 -5.83
C GLN A 84 11.01 15.84 -6.72
N PRO A 85 12.22 15.91 -6.15
CA PRO A 85 13.45 15.97 -6.94
C PRO A 85 13.57 14.72 -7.83
N PRO A 86 14.38 14.81 -8.92
CA PRO A 86 14.67 13.66 -9.75
C PRO A 86 15.17 12.47 -8.92
N VAL A 87 14.84 11.26 -9.37
CA VAL A 87 15.27 10.04 -8.69
C VAL A 87 16.79 9.96 -8.71
N ASP A 88 17.37 9.84 -7.52
CA ASP A 88 18.78 9.57 -7.29
C ASP A 88 18.88 8.33 -6.40
N LEU A 89 19.42 7.24 -6.94
CA LEU A 89 19.61 5.98 -6.21
C LEU A 89 20.99 5.90 -5.55
N GLY A 90 21.80 6.97 -5.63
CA GLY A 90 23.10 7.06 -4.97
C GLY A 90 24.22 6.27 -5.65
N GLU A 91 24.10 5.97 -6.95
CA GLU A 91 25.12 5.25 -7.70
C GLU A 91 26.46 6.00 -7.63
N GLY A 92 27.52 5.31 -7.23
CA GLY A 92 28.85 5.89 -7.01
C GLY A 92 29.01 6.74 -5.74
N LYS A 93 27.93 7.00 -4.97
CA LYS A 93 27.95 7.88 -3.79
C LYS A 93 28.09 7.16 -2.45
N ILE A 94 28.28 5.85 -2.46
CA ILE A 94 28.42 5.05 -1.22
C ILE A 94 29.56 5.57 -0.34
N HIS A 95 30.62 6.11 -0.93
CA HIS A 95 31.76 6.70 -0.23
C HIS A 95 31.39 7.94 0.62
N GLU A 96 30.26 8.60 0.34
CA GLU A 96 29.74 9.72 1.13
C GLU A 96 29.15 9.26 2.48
N PHE A 97 28.92 7.95 2.65
CA PHE A 97 28.33 7.34 3.83
C PHE A 97 29.36 6.49 4.60
N PRO A 98 30.27 7.10 5.39
CA PRO A 98 31.24 6.36 6.18
C PRO A 98 30.56 5.49 7.25
N PRO A 99 31.23 4.44 7.77
CA PRO A 99 30.67 3.61 8.83
C PRO A 99 30.28 4.44 10.05
N LEU A 100 29.00 4.37 10.44
CA LEU A 100 28.46 5.15 11.56
C LEU A 100 29.03 4.73 12.92
N ASP A 101 29.46 3.47 13.04
CA ASP A 101 30.08 2.94 14.26
C ASP A 101 31.25 2.01 13.89
N PRO A 102 32.41 2.58 13.53
CA PRO A 102 33.56 1.78 13.09
C PRO A 102 34.10 0.82 14.15
N LYS A 103 33.75 1.03 15.43
CA LYS A 103 34.20 0.20 16.55
C LYS A 103 33.14 -0.81 17.01
N GLY A 104 31.96 -0.82 16.40
CA GLY A 104 30.85 -1.74 16.71
C GLY A 104 30.40 -1.69 18.18
N LYS A 105 30.49 -0.53 18.84
CA LYS A 105 30.16 -0.39 20.27
C LYS A 105 28.69 -0.13 20.54
N TYR A 106 27.96 0.41 19.57
CA TYR A 106 26.64 0.99 19.75
C TYR A 106 25.62 0.43 18.77
N ILE A 107 25.97 0.32 17.48
CA ILE A 107 25.02 -0.06 16.44
C ILE A 107 24.94 -1.59 16.33
N LYS A 108 23.75 -2.14 16.57
CA LYS A 108 23.49 -3.59 16.42
C LYS A 108 23.11 -3.99 15.00
N SER A 109 22.32 -3.17 14.33
CA SER A 109 21.87 -3.40 12.96
C SER A 109 21.47 -2.09 12.29
N THR A 110 21.59 -2.06 10.95
CA THR A 110 21.15 -0.94 10.11
C THR A 110 20.23 -1.48 9.03
N ARG A 111 19.10 -0.79 8.79
CA ARG A 111 18.11 -1.21 7.79
C ARG A 111 17.60 -0.03 7.01
N ILE A 112 17.73 -0.09 5.69
CA ILE A 112 17.16 0.87 4.75
C ILE A 112 16.06 0.16 3.94
N ARG A 113 14.91 0.81 3.74
CA ARG A 113 13.80 0.25 2.95
C ARG A 113 13.26 1.30 1.98
N CYS A 114 12.83 0.84 0.81
CA CYS A 114 12.11 1.67 -0.16
C CYS A 114 10.78 0.99 -0.54
N GLY A 115 9.70 1.78 -0.60
CA GLY A 115 8.43 1.34 -1.16
C GLY A 115 8.39 1.63 -2.66
N ARG A 116 7.81 0.71 -3.45
CA ARG A 116 7.54 0.87 -4.88
C ARG A 116 6.19 0.25 -5.20
N ALA A 117 5.51 0.80 -6.20
CA ALA A 117 4.28 0.24 -6.77
C ALA A 117 4.56 -0.17 -8.22
N LEU A 118 3.96 -1.29 -8.67
CA LEU A 118 4.11 -1.75 -10.05
C LEU A 118 3.18 -0.94 -10.96
N THR A 119 3.73 -0.41 -12.05
CA THR A 119 2.93 0.30 -13.05
C THR A 119 1.85 -0.61 -13.63
N GLY A 120 0.65 -0.06 -13.82
CA GLY A 120 -0.51 -0.81 -14.31
C GLY A 120 -1.32 -1.53 -13.24
N TYR A 121 -0.95 -1.41 -11.96
CA TYR A 121 -1.73 -1.94 -10.84
C TYR A 121 -2.16 -0.81 -9.89
N PRO A 122 -3.41 -0.81 -9.41
CA PRO A 122 -3.83 0.09 -8.33
C PRO A 122 -3.21 -0.33 -6.99
N PHE A 123 -3.45 0.44 -5.93
CA PHE A 123 -3.02 0.06 -4.59
C PHE A 123 -3.96 -0.97 -3.96
N ASN A 124 -3.56 -1.56 -2.83
CA ASN A 124 -4.26 -2.68 -2.19
C ASN A 124 -5.79 -2.52 -2.05
N PRO A 125 -6.36 -1.35 -1.71
CA PRO A 125 -7.81 -1.21 -1.57
C PRO A 125 -8.59 -1.45 -2.89
N CYS A 126 -7.94 -1.20 -4.03
CA CYS A 126 -8.51 -1.32 -5.38
C CYS A 126 -7.82 -2.38 -6.24
N LEU A 127 -6.92 -3.21 -5.71
CA LEU A 127 -6.46 -4.39 -6.44
C LEU A 127 -7.68 -5.27 -6.74
N THR A 128 -8.12 -5.26 -8.00
CA THR A 128 -9.19 -6.08 -8.60
C THR A 128 -8.81 -6.37 -10.06
N GLU A 129 -9.24 -7.49 -10.66
CA GLU A 129 -9.11 -7.66 -12.12
C GLU A 129 -9.90 -6.56 -12.85
N LEU A 130 -9.21 -5.61 -13.46
CA LEU A 130 -9.69 -4.82 -14.59
C LEU A 130 -8.51 -4.47 -15.51
N ASN A 131 -7.87 -5.49 -16.09
CA ASN A 131 -7.00 -5.33 -17.25
C ASN A 131 -7.78 -5.52 -18.56
N ASN A 132 -8.82 -4.72 -18.76
CA ASN A 132 -9.40 -4.49 -20.09
C ASN A 132 -10.04 -3.09 -20.17
N PRO A 133 -9.44 -2.12 -20.90
CA PRO A 133 -9.93 -0.74 -20.96
C PRO A 133 -11.33 -0.59 -21.58
N ASN A 134 -11.90 -1.65 -22.18
CA ASN A 134 -13.23 -1.65 -22.78
C ASN A 134 -14.33 -2.33 -21.94
N GLN A 135 -14.06 -2.71 -20.68
CA GLN A 135 -15.06 -3.37 -19.82
C GLN A 135 -15.44 -2.53 -18.59
N ILE A 136 -15.70 -1.24 -18.81
CA ILE A 136 -16.42 -0.39 -17.85
C ILE A 136 -17.91 -0.64 -18.02
N ILE A 137 -18.38 -1.85 -17.70
CA ILE A 137 -19.82 -2.11 -17.59
C ILE A 137 -20.09 -2.85 -16.28
N ARG A 138 -20.65 -2.09 -15.33
CA ARG A 138 -21.56 -2.55 -14.28
C ARG A 138 -21.08 -3.75 -13.45
N GLY A 139 -20.25 -3.49 -12.45
CA GLY A 139 -20.05 -4.40 -11.30
C GLY A 139 -21.28 -4.43 -10.39
N TYR A 140 -22.41 -4.90 -10.91
CA TYR A 140 -23.50 -5.40 -10.08
C TYR A 140 -23.06 -6.77 -9.54
N ILE A 141 -23.28 -6.93 -8.22
CA ILE A 141 -23.36 -8.21 -7.49
C ILE A 141 -22.02 -8.73 -6.95
N LEU A 142 -21.73 -8.24 -5.75
CA LEU A 142 -21.17 -8.84 -4.52
C LEU A 142 -20.68 -10.32 -4.48
N ASN A 143 -20.98 -11.18 -5.45
CA ASN A 143 -20.49 -12.57 -5.49
C ASN A 143 -19.50 -12.85 -6.63
N ALA A 144 -19.42 -12.01 -7.67
CA ALA A 144 -18.40 -12.14 -8.73
C ALA A 144 -17.06 -11.44 -8.39
N GLY A 145 -17.09 -10.49 -7.43
CA GLY A 145 -15.90 -9.74 -6.99
C GLY A 145 -14.90 -10.56 -6.18
N ILE A 146 -15.27 -11.74 -5.68
CA ILE A 146 -14.38 -12.56 -4.83
C ILE A 146 -13.38 -13.37 -5.67
N LEU A 147 -13.76 -13.86 -6.86
CA LEU A 147 -12.83 -14.55 -7.77
C LEU A 147 -11.90 -13.58 -8.54
N ALA A 148 -12.34 -12.34 -8.77
CA ALA A 148 -11.67 -11.39 -9.64
C ALA A 148 -10.46 -10.66 -9.00
N VAL A 149 -10.33 -10.63 -7.67
CA VAL A 149 -9.24 -9.86 -7.01
C VAL A 149 -7.93 -10.65 -6.90
N GLN A 150 -8.03 -11.96 -6.82
CA GLN A 150 -6.90 -12.85 -6.58
C GLN A 150 -5.84 -12.79 -7.68
N LYS A 151 -6.25 -12.54 -8.94
CA LYS A 151 -5.32 -12.63 -10.08
C LYS A 151 -4.27 -11.53 -10.09
N ASN A 152 -4.58 -10.30 -9.65
CA ASN A 152 -3.55 -9.26 -9.56
C ASN A 152 -2.48 -9.61 -8.51
N TYR A 153 -2.88 -10.07 -7.32
CA TYR A 153 -1.91 -10.47 -6.28
C TYR A 153 -1.03 -11.64 -6.73
N LEU A 154 -1.58 -12.58 -7.51
CA LEU A 154 -0.84 -13.70 -8.08
C LEU A 154 0.07 -13.25 -9.23
N GLU A 155 -0.41 -12.40 -10.13
CA GLU A 155 0.37 -11.90 -11.27
C GLU A 155 1.53 -11.02 -10.79
N MET A 156 1.29 -10.12 -9.83
CA MET A 156 2.32 -9.28 -9.22
C MET A 156 3.36 -10.13 -8.50
N GLU A 157 2.94 -11.13 -7.71
CA GLU A 157 3.87 -12.07 -7.08
C GLU A 157 4.70 -12.81 -8.12
N ARG A 158 4.08 -13.32 -9.19
CA ARG A 158 4.78 -14.01 -10.27
C ARG A 158 5.84 -13.10 -10.92
N LYS A 159 5.47 -11.85 -11.25
CA LYS A 159 6.40 -10.86 -11.85
C LYS A 159 7.57 -10.56 -10.91
N LEU A 160 7.29 -10.33 -9.62
CA LEU A 160 8.33 -10.04 -8.62
C LEU A 160 9.23 -11.25 -8.39
N LYS A 161 8.66 -12.44 -8.24
CA LYS A 161 9.41 -13.69 -8.08
C LYS A 161 10.35 -13.92 -9.26
N GLN A 162 9.86 -13.76 -10.49
CA GLN A 162 10.67 -13.88 -11.70
C GLN A 162 11.84 -12.87 -11.72
N ALA A 163 11.60 -11.63 -11.28
CA ALA A 163 12.66 -10.62 -11.18
C ALA A 163 13.69 -10.98 -10.10
N PHE A 164 13.25 -11.42 -8.92
CA PHE A 164 14.16 -11.81 -7.83
C PHE A 164 14.99 -13.06 -8.17
N GLU A 165 14.40 -14.00 -8.90
CA GLU A 165 15.10 -15.21 -9.38
C GLU A 165 16.10 -14.90 -10.49
N SER A 166 16.02 -13.74 -11.15
CA SER A 166 16.99 -13.33 -12.18
C SER A 166 18.29 -12.73 -11.60
N PHE A 167 18.35 -12.44 -10.29
CA PHE A 167 19.56 -11.91 -9.69
C PHE A 167 20.67 -12.97 -9.65
N THR A 168 21.80 -12.62 -10.24
CA THR A 168 23.00 -13.47 -10.29
C THR A 168 24.06 -13.05 -9.28
N ASP A 169 24.00 -11.82 -8.77
CA ASP A 169 24.96 -11.30 -7.80
C ASP A 169 24.83 -12.04 -6.47
N ASP A 170 25.94 -12.50 -5.90
CA ASP A 170 25.95 -13.32 -4.69
C ASP A 170 25.30 -12.62 -3.48
N ASP A 171 25.41 -11.29 -3.40
CA ASP A 171 24.83 -10.48 -2.32
C ASP A 171 23.30 -10.30 -2.44
N LEU A 172 22.73 -10.49 -3.63
CA LEU A 172 21.31 -10.25 -3.92
C LEU A 172 20.53 -11.53 -4.21
N LYS A 173 21.22 -12.59 -4.63
CA LYS A 173 20.63 -13.88 -4.89
C LYS A 173 20.05 -14.45 -3.60
N GLY A 174 18.80 -14.91 -3.67
CA GLY A 174 18.09 -15.38 -2.48
C GLY A 174 17.01 -16.40 -2.80
N LYS A 175 16.22 -16.71 -1.77
CA LYS A 175 15.06 -17.59 -1.86
C LYS A 175 13.79 -16.81 -1.57
N TYR A 176 12.82 -16.93 -2.46
CA TYR A 176 11.47 -16.42 -2.22
C TYR A 176 10.70 -17.38 -1.31
N TYR A 177 10.13 -16.85 -0.23
CA TYR A 177 9.28 -17.59 0.71
C TYR A 177 7.84 -17.11 0.59
N ALA A 178 7.00 -17.87 -0.12
CA ALA A 178 5.57 -17.60 -0.21
C ALA A 178 4.94 -17.72 1.18
N LEU A 179 3.99 -16.83 1.49
CA LEU A 179 3.22 -16.88 2.74
C LEU A 179 2.21 -18.03 2.74
N ASP A 180 1.59 -18.26 1.59
CA ASP A 180 0.72 -19.42 1.42
C ASP A 180 1.53 -20.70 1.47
N GLY A 181 1.11 -21.64 2.32
CA GLY A 181 1.86 -22.87 2.61
C GLY A 181 3.12 -22.68 3.44
N MET A 182 3.43 -21.48 3.96
CA MET A 182 4.59 -21.29 4.85
C MET A 182 4.44 -22.10 6.13
N THR A 183 5.47 -22.91 6.47
CA THR A 183 5.47 -23.66 7.73
C THR A 183 5.62 -22.73 8.93
N LYS A 184 5.05 -23.12 10.07
CA LYS A 184 5.20 -22.35 11.32
C LYS A 184 6.66 -22.17 11.73
N LEU A 185 7.49 -23.20 11.53
CA LEU A 185 8.93 -23.14 11.77
C LEU A 185 9.61 -22.04 10.93
N THR A 186 9.31 -21.99 9.62
CA THR A 186 9.85 -20.95 8.74
C THR A 186 9.33 -19.57 9.14
N GLN A 187 8.05 -19.46 9.47
CA GLN A 187 7.44 -18.21 9.90
C GLN A 187 8.11 -17.66 11.16
N ASP A 188 8.29 -18.51 12.19
CA ASP A 188 8.88 -18.14 13.46
C ASP A 188 10.34 -17.74 13.31
N GLN A 189 11.09 -18.43 12.44
CA GLN A 189 12.47 -18.06 12.11
C GLN A 189 12.54 -16.67 11.44
N LEU A 190 11.71 -16.42 10.42
CA LEU A 190 11.71 -15.13 9.73
C LEU A 190 11.25 -13.98 10.64
N ILE A 191 10.41 -14.24 11.65
CA ILE A 191 10.05 -13.26 12.68
C ILE A 191 11.24 -13.01 13.61
N ALA A 192 11.91 -14.07 14.08
CA ALA A 192 13.09 -13.97 14.94
C ALA A 192 14.24 -13.21 14.26
N ASP A 193 14.41 -13.39 12.95
CA ASP A 193 15.39 -12.67 12.13
C ASP A 193 14.97 -11.23 11.77
N HIS A 194 13.79 -10.79 12.24
CA HIS A 194 13.21 -9.48 11.93
C HIS A 194 12.96 -9.22 10.44
N PHE A 195 12.72 -10.28 9.66
CA PHE A 195 12.45 -10.21 8.21
C PHE A 195 10.96 -10.26 7.86
N LEU A 196 10.16 -11.03 8.61
CA LEU A 196 8.73 -11.15 8.34
C LEU A 196 7.95 -9.97 8.92
N PHE A 197 7.04 -9.44 8.12
CA PHE A 197 6.12 -8.40 8.56
C PHE A 197 4.98 -9.00 9.40
N LYS A 198 4.40 -8.17 10.27
CA LYS A 198 3.33 -8.61 11.17
C LYS A 198 2.05 -8.87 10.38
N GLU A 199 1.35 -9.93 10.75
CA GLU A 199 0.00 -10.22 10.28
C GLU A 199 -1.02 -9.31 10.99
N GLY A 200 -2.09 -8.94 10.28
CA GLY A 200 -3.28 -8.36 10.89
C GLY A 200 -3.13 -6.93 11.41
N ASP A 201 -2.38 -6.08 10.71
CA ASP A 201 -2.35 -4.64 11.03
C ASP A 201 -3.76 -4.04 10.89
N ARG A 202 -4.33 -3.57 12.01
CA ARG A 202 -5.70 -3.04 12.06
C ARG A 202 -5.92 -1.80 11.19
N HIS A 203 -4.88 -1.01 10.91
CA HIS A 203 -4.99 0.14 10.03
C HIS A 203 -5.10 -0.34 8.57
N LEU A 204 -4.27 -1.30 8.18
CA LEU A 204 -4.36 -1.91 6.85
C LEU A 204 -5.66 -2.69 6.65
N GLN A 205 -6.17 -3.37 7.68
CA GLN A 205 -7.47 -4.04 7.63
C GLN A 205 -8.61 -3.03 7.41
N ALA A 206 -8.64 -1.93 8.19
CA ALA A 206 -9.64 -0.88 8.02
C ALA A 206 -9.54 -0.18 6.66
N ALA A 207 -8.34 -0.10 6.09
CA ALA A 207 -8.09 0.40 4.73
C ALA A 207 -8.48 -0.60 3.62
N ASN A 208 -9.05 -1.77 3.95
CA ASN A 208 -9.30 -2.84 2.99
C ASN A 208 -8.03 -3.35 2.27
N ALA A 209 -6.86 -3.17 2.88
CA ALA A 209 -5.56 -3.51 2.30
C ALA A 209 -5.09 -4.94 2.60
N CYS A 210 -5.90 -5.74 3.32
CA CYS A 210 -5.57 -7.12 3.73
C CYS A 210 -6.59 -8.18 3.26
N ARG A 211 -7.44 -7.87 2.26
CA ARG A 211 -8.64 -8.68 1.92
C ARG A 211 -8.38 -10.18 1.64
N PHE A 212 -7.19 -10.58 1.19
CA PHE A 212 -6.86 -11.97 0.78
C PHE A 212 -5.67 -12.55 1.54
N TRP A 213 -5.48 -12.09 2.77
CA TRP A 213 -4.40 -12.54 3.62
C TRP A 213 -4.72 -13.88 4.32
N PRO A 214 -3.76 -14.82 4.48
CA PRO A 214 -2.55 -15.02 3.67
C PRO A 214 -2.86 -15.81 2.38
N LYS A 215 -4.05 -16.42 2.32
CA LYS A 215 -4.53 -17.23 1.21
C LYS A 215 -5.06 -16.33 0.09
N LYS A 216 -4.33 -16.33 -1.01
CA LYS A 216 -4.85 -15.94 -2.33
C LYS A 216 -5.77 -17.09 -2.77
N ALA A 217 -7.01 -17.13 -2.30
CA ALA A 217 -7.84 -18.34 -2.34
C ALA A 217 -8.30 -18.74 -3.75
N GLU A 218 -7.80 -19.86 -4.31
CA GLU A 218 -8.60 -20.68 -5.24
C GLU A 218 -9.44 -21.65 -4.40
N PRO A 219 -10.77 -21.79 -4.62
CA PRO A 219 -11.46 -22.98 -4.18
C PRO A 219 -10.97 -24.16 -5.01
N SER A 220 -10.54 -25.24 -4.36
CA SER A 220 -10.38 -26.54 -5.00
C SER A 220 -11.66 -26.85 -5.77
N VAL A 221 -11.59 -26.92 -7.10
CA VAL A 221 -12.63 -27.57 -7.87
C VAL A 221 -12.64 -29.02 -7.38
N GLY A 222 -13.67 -29.35 -6.60
CA GLY A 222 -13.83 -30.70 -6.08
C GLY A 222 -13.92 -31.66 -7.26
N ASP A 223 -13.08 -32.68 -7.22
CA ASP A 223 -13.26 -33.87 -8.02
C ASP A 223 -14.67 -34.43 -7.71
N ALA A 224 -15.51 -34.47 -8.74
CA ALA A 224 -16.73 -35.26 -8.80
C ALA A 224 -16.71 -36.02 -10.13
#